data_AF-A0A6A2SZJ8-F1
#
_entry.id   AF-A0A6A2SZJ8-F1
#
_cell.length_a   1.000
_cell.length_b   1.000
_cell.length_c   1.000
_cell.angle_alpha   90.00
_cell.angle_beta   90.00
_cell.angle_gamma   90.00
#
_symmetry.space_group_name_H-M   'P 1'
#
loop_
_entity.id
_entity.type
_entity.pdbx_description
1 polymer ?
#
loop_
_entity_poly.entity_id
_entity_poly.type
_entity_poly.pdbx_seq_one_letter_code
_entity_poly.pdbx_strand_id
1 'polypeptide(L)' 'MTMPGMPTISLHITCKGNTLADIDALPVPVSVTPSGHLVVDPLEPVMRRAVQAFVDAWQRSCAEAGL' A
#
# COMPACT_ATOMS: atom_id res chain seq x y z
N MET A 1 14.37 -4.42 5.76
CA MET A 1 15.06 -5.16 4.68
C MET A 1 14.04 -6.07 4.01
N THR A 2 13.75 -5.87 2.73
CA THR A 2 12.88 -6.74 1.93
C THR A 2 13.74 -7.85 1.31
N MET A 3 13.32 -9.12 1.44
CA MET A 3 14.04 -10.24 0.82
C MET A 3 13.83 -10.21 -0.70
N PRO A 4 14.87 -10.49 -1.52
CA PRO A 4 14.71 -10.62 -2.97
C PRO A 4 13.65 -11.68 -3.30
N GLY A 5 12.67 -11.33 -4.13
CA GLY A 5 11.60 -12.26 -4.56
C GLY A 5 10.31 -12.21 -3.73
N MET A 6 10.20 -11.33 -2.73
CA MET A 6 8.91 -11.09 -2.06
C MET A 6 7.94 -10.35 -3.00
N PRO A 7 6.67 -10.81 -3.12
CA PRO A 7 5.69 -10.11 -3.93
C PRO A 7 5.42 -8.72 -3.34
N THR A 8 5.15 -7.79 -4.24
CA THR A 8 4.73 -6.43 -3.90
C THR A 8 3.42 -6.12 -4.62
N ILE A 9 2.70 -5.12 -4.10
CA ILE A 9 1.57 -4.50 -4.78
C ILE A 9 1.81 -3.00 -4.91
N SER A 10 1.24 -2.41 -5.95
CA SER A 10 1.13 -0.95 -6.08
C SER A 10 -0.31 -0.53 -5.87
N LEU A 11 -0.49 0.66 -5.29
CA LEU A 11 -1.80 1.30 -5.15
C LEU A 11 -1.85 2.58 -5.96
N HIS A 12 -2.84 2.62 -6.86
CA HIS A 12 -3.17 3.79 -7.64
C HIS A 12 -4.37 4.48 -6.97
N ILE A 13 -4.14 5.66 -6.40
CA ILE A 13 -5.18 6.45 -5.74
C ILE A 13 -5.73 7.44 -6.76
N THR A 14 -7.04 7.38 -6.99
CA THR A 14 -7.72 8.25 -7.95
C THR A 14 -8.91 8.96 -7.32
N CYS A 15 -9.25 10.13 -7.84
CA CYS A 15 -10.48 10.85 -7.53
C CYS A 15 -11.11 11.32 -8.83
N LYS A 16 -12.34 10.84 -9.10
CA LYS A 16 -13.10 11.19 -10.31
C LYS A 16 -12.31 10.97 -11.61
N GLY A 17 -11.48 9.93 -11.68
CA GLY A 17 -10.65 9.61 -12.85
C GLY A 17 -9.30 10.32 -12.91
N ASN A 18 -9.01 11.26 -11.99
CA ASN A 18 -7.69 11.88 -11.87
C ASN A 18 -6.81 11.09 -10.90
N THR A 19 -5.57 10.82 -11.29
CA THR A 19 -4.54 10.29 -10.39
C THR A 19 -4.22 11.31 -9.30
N LEU A 20 -4.32 10.89 -8.05
CA LEU A 20 -3.91 11.70 -6.89
C LEU A 20 -2.53 11.28 -6.38
N ALA A 21 -2.27 9.98 -6.32
CA ALA A 21 -1.00 9.45 -5.86
C ALA A 21 -0.83 7.99 -6.32
N ASP A 22 0.42 7.59 -6.46
CA ASP A 22 0.83 6.20 -6.62
C ASP A 22 1.67 5.80 -5.40
N ILE A 23 1.39 4.63 -4.85
CA ILE A 23 2.15 4.03 -3.76
C ILE A 23 2.71 2.70 -4.26
N ASP A 24 3.99 2.71 -4.60
CA ASP A 24 4.66 1.53 -5.17
C ASP A 24 5.31 0.65 -4.12
N ALA A 25 5.54 -0.60 -4.52
CA ALA A 25 6.33 -1.58 -3.78
C ALA A 25 5.85 -1.83 -2.35
N LEU A 26 4.53 -1.78 -2.11
CA LEU A 26 3.97 -2.15 -0.82
C LEU A 26 4.20 -3.64 -0.55
N PRO A 27 4.67 -3.99 0.65
CA PRO A 27 4.96 -5.38 0.98
C PRO A 27 3.68 -6.20 1.02
N VAL A 28 3.69 -7.33 0.32
CA VAL A 28 2.59 -8.31 0.40
C VAL A 28 2.91 -9.31 1.50
N PRO A 29 2.06 -9.43 2.54
CA PRO A 29 2.21 -10.47 3.54
C PRO A 29 1.97 -11.82 2.87
N VAL A 30 2.89 -12.74 3.08
CA VAL A 30 2.83 -14.08 2.54
C VAL A 30 3.10 -15.10 3.63
N SER A 31 2.35 -16.19 3.56
CA SER A 31 2.60 -17.42 4.29
C SER A 31 3.04 -18.51 3.31
N VAL A 32 3.68 -19.54 3.84
CA VAL A 32 4.10 -20.72 3.06
C VAL A 32 3.32 -21.91 3.57
N THR A 33 2.62 -22.61 2.68
CA THR A 33 1.91 -23.84 3.05
C THR A 33 2.91 -24.93 3.48
N PRO A 34 2.47 -25.96 4.22
CA PRO A 34 3.32 -27.10 4.54
C PRO A 34 3.91 -27.81 3.31
N SER A 35 3.25 -27.70 2.14
CA SER A 35 3.73 -28.23 0.86
C SER A 35 4.66 -27.28 0.09
N GLY A 36 5.01 -26.12 0.66
CA GLY A 36 5.96 -25.18 0.08
C GLY A 36 5.36 -24.17 -0.91
N HIS A 37 4.03 -24.02 -0.97
CA HIS A 37 3.41 -23.01 -1.83
C HIS A 37 3.30 -21.67 -1.11
N LEU A 38 3.63 -20.58 -1.81
CA LEU A 38 3.36 -19.22 -1.32
C LEU A 38 1.87 -18.93 -1.38
N VAL A 39 1.33 -18.43 -0.27
CA VAL A 39 -0.05 -17.96 -0.14
C VAL A 39 0.00 -16.50 0.29
N VAL A 40 -0.77 -15.67 -0.40
CA VAL A 40 -0.96 -14.27 -0.03
C VAL A 40 -1.90 -14.20 1.17
N ASP A 41 -1.42 -13.63 2.26
CA ASP A 41 -2.24 -13.41 3.46
C ASP A 41 -3.25 -12.26 3.21
N PRO A 42 -4.27 -12.09 4.06
CA PRO A 42 -5.23 -11.01 3.92
C PRO A 42 -4.56 -9.64 3.77
N LEU A 43 -4.85 -8.96 2.66
CA LEU A 43 -4.24 -7.68 2.30
C LEU A 43 -4.83 -6.48 3.06
N GLU A 44 -6.00 -6.64 3.70
CA GLU A 44 -6.71 -5.55 4.37
C GLU A 44 -5.82 -4.69 5.28
N PRO A 45 -4.94 -5.26 6.14
CA PRO A 45 -4.09 -4.46 7.01
C PRO A 45 -3.06 -3.62 6.23
N VAL A 46 -2.55 -4.13 5.11
CA VAL A 46 -1.62 -3.40 4.23
C VAL A 46 -2.35 -2.24 3.55
N MET A 47 -3.50 -2.53 2.95
CA MET A 47 -4.33 -1.53 2.26
C MET A 47 -4.73 -0.41 3.21
N ARG A 48 -5.24 -0.76 4.41
CA ARG A 48 -5.64 0.20 5.44
C ARG A 48 -4.50 1.11 5.85
N ARG A 49 -3.31 0.56 6.11
CA ARG A 49 -2.13 1.35 6.48
C ARG A 49 -1.66 2.27 5.35
N ALA A 50 -1.64 1.77 4.10
CA ALA A 50 -1.20 2.57 2.96
C ALA A 50 -2.17 3.73 2.68
N VAL A 51 -3.49 3.47 2.73
CA VAL A 51 -4.51 4.51 2.56
C VAL A 51 -4.45 5.51 3.71
N GLN A 52 -4.28 5.06 4.96
CA GLN A 52 -4.15 5.98 6.08
C GLN A 52 -2.91 6.88 5.93
N ALA A 53 -1.76 6.31 5.54
CA ALA A 53 -0.55 7.08 5.31
C ALA A 53 -0.73 8.13 4.20
N PHE A 54 -1.48 7.81 3.14
CA PHE A 54 -1.86 8.77 2.12
C PHE A 54 -2.73 9.90 2.70
N VAL A 55 -3.79 9.57 3.45
CA VAL A 55 -4.68 10.56 4.07
C VAL A 55 -3.90 11.48 5.01
N ASP A 56 -3.01 10.93 5.83
CA ASP A 56 -2.20 11.71 6.78
C ASP A 56 -1.22 12.63 6.04
N ALA A 57 -0.65 12.19 4.91
CA ALA A 57 0.21 13.03 4.07
C ALA A 57 -0.59 14.12 3.36
N TRP A 58 -1.78 13.78 2.85
CA TRP A 58 -2.69 14.71 2.20
C TRP A 58 -3.13 15.82 3.15
N GLN A 59 -3.58 15.46 4.36
CA GLN A 59 -4.01 16.42 5.37
C GLN A 59 -2.88 17.37 5.79
N ARG A 60 -1.67 16.84 5.97
CA ARG A 60 -0.49 17.68 6.24
C ARG A 60 -0.22 18.66 5.10
N SER A 61 -0.30 18.20 3.86
CA SER A 61 -0.12 19.06 2.69
C SER A 61 -1.19 20.16 2.58
N CYS A 62 -2.46 19.84 2.87
CA CYS A 62 -3.52 20.86 2.93
C CYS A 62 -3.27 21.90 4.03
N ALA A 63 -2.87 21.45 5.24
CA ALA A 63 -2.56 22.34 6.35
C ALA A 63 -1.39 23.29 6.02
N GLU A 64 -0.34 22.79 5.36
CA GLU A 64 0.78 23.61 4.87
C GLU A 64 0.36 24.60 3.79
N ALA A 65 -0.60 24.24 2.94
CA ALA A 65 -1.17 25.10 1.90
C ALA A 65 -2.15 26.16 2.45
N GLY A 66 -2.52 26.10 3.73
CA GLY A 66 -3.54 26.96 4.34
C GLY A 66 -4.96 26.70 3.83
N LEU A 67 -5.23 25.48 3.37
CA LEU A 67 -6.51 25.00 2.86
C LEU A 67 -7.34 24.27 3.94
#